data_AF-A0A9X7QNW6-F1
#
_entry.id   AF-A0A9X7QNW6-F1
#
_cell.length_a   1.000
_cell.length_b   1.000
_cell.length_c   1.000
_cell.angle_alpha   90.00
_cell.angle_beta   90.00
_cell.angle_gamma   90.00
#
_symmetry.space_group_name_H-M   'P 1'
#
loop_
_entity.id
_entity.type
_entity.pdbx_description
1 polymer ?
#
loop_
_entity_poly.entity_id
_entity_poly.type
_entity_poly.pdbx_seq_one_letter_code
_entity_poly.pdbx_strand_id
1 'polypeptide(L)' 'MKDVTIIFKSGRTASFTVEQFKTFKNSFGFLSGIEYEGAATKVPFHIRVSNIDAIFVEDIGGKESTKEPDHPIEDFYG' A
#
# COMPACT_ATOMS: atom_id res chain seq x y z
N MET A 1 -1.05 10.03 -1.09
CA MET A 1 -2.41 9.43 -0.94
C MET A 1 -2.30 8.01 -1.43
N LYS A 2 -3.01 7.08 -0.81
CA LYS A 2 -2.91 5.66 -1.13
C LYS A 2 -4.27 5.08 -1.48
N ASP A 3 -4.34 4.32 -2.56
CA ASP A 3 -5.48 3.46 -2.84
C ASP A 3 -5.21 2.06 -2.29
N VAL A 4 -6.13 1.60 -1.44
CA VAL A 4 -6.01 0.34 -0.74
C VAL A 4 -7.11 -0.57 -1.23
N THR A 5 -6.75 -1.76 -1.71
CA THR A 5 -7.70 -2.82 -2.05
C THR A 5 -7.47 -4.02 -1.13
N ILE A 6 -8.52 -4.41 -0.40
CA ILE A 6 -8.51 -5.57 0.48
C ILE A 6 -9.31 -6.68 -0.16
N ILE A 7 -8.71 -7.88 -0.22
CA ILE A 7 -9.37 -9.12 -0.63
C ILE A 7 -9.68 -9.92 0.63
N PHE A 8 -10.95 -10.24 0.84
CA PHE A 8 -11.38 -11.09 1.93
C PHE A 8 -11.35 -12.55 1.50
N LYS A 9 -11.17 -13.47 2.47
CA LYS A 9 -11.25 -14.93 2.26
C LYS A 9 -12.57 -15.40 1.63
N SER A 10 -13.62 -14.60 1.72
CA SER A 10 -14.90 -14.84 1.04
C SER A 10 -14.88 -14.52 -0.46
N GLY A 11 -13.77 -14.02 -1.00
CA GLY A 11 -13.65 -13.53 -2.37
C GLY A 11 -14.19 -12.13 -2.59
N ARG A 12 -14.79 -11.50 -1.58
CA ARG A 12 -15.24 -10.10 -1.66
C ARG A 12 -14.05 -9.15 -1.60
N THR A 13 -14.19 -8.01 -2.27
CA THR A 13 -13.18 -6.95 -2.27
C THR A 13 -13.77 -5.66 -1.71
N ALA A 14 -12.91 -4.84 -1.10
CA ALA A 14 -13.24 -3.48 -0.70
C ALA A 14 -12.06 -2.58 -1.05
N SER A 15 -12.34 -1.46 -1.72
CA SER A 15 -11.34 -0.48 -2.11
C SER A 15 -11.68 0.88 -1.51
N PHE A 16 -10.67 1.58 -1.00
CA PHE A 16 -10.82 2.89 -0.38
C PHE A 16 -9.51 3.68 -0.43
N THR A 17 -9.64 5.00 -0.48
CA THR A 17 -8.52 5.93 -0.54
C THR A 17 -8.23 6.48 0.86
N VAL A 18 -6.95 6.52 1.23
CA VAL A 18 -6.47 6.99 2.53
C VAL A 18 -5.27 7.91 2.35
N GLU A 19 -5.03 8.78 3.31
CA GLU A 19 -3.80 9.59 3.33
C GLU A 19 -2.61 8.72 3.69
N GLN A 20 -2.78 7.90 4.73
CA GLN A 20 -1.76 7.00 5.25
C GLN A 20 -2.32 5.60 5.39
N PHE A 21 -1.46 4.61 5.13
CA PHE A 21 -1.76 3.19 5.30
C PHE A 21 -0.52 2.47 5.82
N LYS A 22 -0.70 1.69 6.89
CA LYS A 22 0.34 0.92 7.55
C LYS A 22 -0.16 -0.47 7.93
N THR A 23 0.69 -1.46 7.73
CA THR A 23 0.46 -2.84 8.18
C THR A 23 1.45 -3.22 9.26
N PHE A 24 1.02 -4.03 10.20
CA PHE A 24 1.86 -4.58 11.25
C PHE A 24 1.97 -6.08 11.07
N LYS A 25 3.18 -6.61 11.26
CA LYS A 25 3.42 -8.05 11.30
C LYS A 25 3.86 -8.44 12.71
N ASN A 26 3.42 -9.60 13.18
CA ASN A 26 3.97 -10.19 14.40
C ASN A 26 5.37 -10.80 14.12
N SER A 27 6.01 -11.32 15.17
CA SER A 27 7.35 -11.94 15.07
C SER A 27 7.41 -13.17 14.16
N PHE A 28 6.27 -13.73 13.76
CA PHE A 28 6.16 -14.85 12.83
C PHE A 28 5.92 -14.40 11.37
N GLY A 29 5.82 -13.09 11.12
CA GLY A 29 5.58 -12.52 9.80
C GLY A 29 4.09 -12.41 9.40
N PHE A 30 3.17 -12.73 10.32
CA PHE A 30 1.73 -12.73 10.06
C PHE A 30 1.18 -11.33 10.30
N LEU A 31 0.21 -10.91 9.48
CA LEU A 31 -0.46 -9.63 9.65
C LEU A 31 -1.17 -9.57 11.02
N SER A 32 -0.75 -8.65 11.88
CA SER A 32 -1.27 -8.47 13.24
C SER A 32 -2.16 -7.23 13.38
N GLY A 33 -2.04 -6.27 12.46
CA GLY A 33 -2.82 -5.05 12.51
C GLY A 33 -2.75 -4.26 11.21
N ILE A 34 -3.72 -3.37 11.03
CA ILE A 34 -3.77 -2.40 9.94
C ILE A 34 -4.20 -1.08 10.57
N GLU A 35 -3.49 -0.01 10.21
CA GLU A 35 -3.85 1.35 10.55
C GLU A 35 -3.91 2.19 9.29
N TYR A 36 -4.86 3.11 9.25
CA TYR A 36 -4.99 4.08 8.19
C TYR A 36 -5.60 5.37 8.70
N GLU A 37 -5.20 6.45 8.07
CA GLU A 37 -5.75 7.78 8.31
C GLU A 37 -6.54 8.18 7.06
N GLY A 38 -7.85 8.33 7.23
CA GLY A 38 -8.77 8.57 6.12
C GLY A 38 -8.92 10.05 5.81
N ALA A 39 -8.57 10.46 4.59
CA ALA A 39 -8.99 11.74 4.01
C ALA A 39 -10.43 11.70 3.46
N ALA A 40 -10.98 10.50 3.28
CA ALA A 40 -12.20 10.27 2.51
C ALA A 40 -13.43 10.07 3.39
N THR A 41 -14.58 10.50 2.89
CA THR A 41 -15.91 10.36 3.50
C THR A 41 -16.38 8.92 3.68
N LYS A 42 -15.70 7.92 3.10
CA LYS A 42 -16.08 6.51 3.13
C LYS A 42 -14.87 5.57 3.21
N VAL A 43 -14.40 5.32 4.42
CA VAL A 43 -13.42 4.27 4.76
C VAL A 43 -14.06 3.25 5.72
N PRO A 44 -13.64 1.98 5.71
CA PRO A 44 -14.10 1.03 6.73
C PRO A 44 -13.71 1.52 8.14
N PHE A 45 -14.51 1.22 9.17
CA PHE A 45 -14.17 1.55 10.57
C PHE A 45 -13.52 0.38 11.31
N HIS A 46 -13.76 -0.84 10.83
CA HIS A 46 -13.23 -2.05 11.44
C HIS A 46 -12.92 -3.09 10.36
N ILE A 47 -11.71 -3.63 10.40
CA ILE A 47 -11.25 -4.67 9.50
C ILE A 47 -10.67 -5.80 10.34
N ARG A 48 -11.28 -6.99 10.28
CA ARG A 48 -10.71 -8.18 10.92
C ARG A 48 -9.58 -8.75 10.06
N VAL A 49 -8.35 -8.60 10.52
CA VAL A 49 -7.15 -9.12 9.85
C VAL A 49 -7.22 -10.62 9.58
N SER A 50 -7.89 -11.40 10.44
CA SER A 50 -8.06 -12.85 10.27
C SER A 50 -8.87 -13.25 9.03
N ASN A 51 -9.67 -12.33 8.50
CA ASN A 51 -10.56 -12.57 7.36
C ASN A 51 -9.98 -12.05 6.04
N ILE A 52 -8.79 -11.45 6.08
CA ILE A 52 -8.09 -10.94 4.90
C ILE A 52 -7.31 -12.08 4.27
N ASP A 53 -7.37 -12.13 2.95
CA ASP A 53 -6.56 -12.99 2.11
C ASP A 53 -5.36 -12.21 1.55
N ALA A 54 -5.63 -11.01 1.00
CA ALA A 54 -4.58 -10.14 0.45
C ALA A 54 -4.90 -8.65 0.63
N ILE A 55 -3.86 -7.81 0.57
CA ILE A 55 -3.95 -6.35 0.58
C ILE A 55 -3.04 -5.80 -0.51
N PHE A 56 -3.58 -4.96 -1.38
CA PHE A 56 -2.85 -4.17 -2.36
C PHE A 56 -2.87 -2.71 -1.92
N VAL A 57 -1.72 -2.04 -2.05
CA VAL A 57 -1.55 -0.64 -1.67
C VAL A 57 -0.80 0.05 -2.81
N GLU A 58 -1.44 1.04 -3.41
CA GLU A 58 -0.91 1.84 -4.51
C GLU A 58 -0.76 3.28 -4.04
N ASP A 59 0.36 3.93 -4.35
CA ASP A 59 0.53 5.36 -4.10
C ASP A 59 -0.01 6.14 -5.30
N ILE A 60 -1.03 6.95 -5.05
CA ILE A 60 -1.71 7.78 -6.06
C ILE A 60 -1.37 9.27 -5.90
N GLY A 61 -0.60 9.63 -4.86
CA GLY A 61 -0.27 11.03 -4.54
C GLY A 61 1.09 11.49 -5.04
N GLY A 62 1.98 10.55 -5.38
CA GLY A 62 3.26 10.85 -6.02
C GLY A 62 3.18 10.44 -7.47
N LYS A 63 3.49 11.38 -8.40
CA LYS A 63 3.99 11.01 -9.72
C LYS A 63 4.97 9.87 -9.51
N GLU A 64 4.84 8.79 -10.28
CA GLU A 64 5.89 7.80 -10.41
C GLU A 64 7.21 8.56 -10.44
N SER A 65 8.04 8.38 -9.42
CA SER A 65 9.43 8.79 -9.55
C SER A 65 9.96 7.84 -10.62
N THR A 66 9.88 8.29 -11.88
CA THR A 66 10.77 7.84 -12.95
C THR A 66 12.15 8.03 -12.39
N LYS A 67 12.64 6.97 -11.74
CA LYS A 67 14.04 6.82 -11.40
C LYS A 67 14.72 6.91 -12.77
N GLU A 68 15.33 8.05 -13.06
CA GLU A 68 16.15 8.18 -14.26
C GLU A 68 17.08 6.96 -14.29
N PRO A 69 17.16 6.23 -15.41
CA PRO A 69 18.19 5.22 -15.54
C PRO A 69 19.52 5.92 -15.29
N ASP A 70 20.23 5.45 -14.27
CA ASP A 70 21.55 5.91 -13.87
C ASP A 70 22.50 5.56 -15.02
N HIS A 71 22.52 6.40 -16.05
CA HIS A 71 23.41 6.22 -17.18
C HIS A 71 24.83 6.49 -16.68
N PRO A 72 25.75 5.52 -16.76
CA PRO A 72 27.13 5.77 -16.40
C PRO A 72 27.65 6.85 -17.36
N ILE A 73 28.20 7.93 -16.80
CA ILE A 73 28.96 8.91 -17.57
C ILE A 73 30.15 8.14 -18.16
N GLU A 74 30.20 8.03 -19.49
CA GLU A 74 31.41 7.59 -20.18
C GLU A 74 32.51 8.61 -19.87
N ASP A 75 33.48 8.21 -19.05
CA ASP A 75 34.72 8.94 -18.88
C ASP A 75 35.42 9.02 -20.23
N PHE A 76 35.32 10.18 -20.86
CA PHE A 76 36.13 10.57 -22.01
C PHE A 76 37.58 10.72 -21.54
N TYR A 77 38.36 9.64 -21.63
CA TYR A 77 39.82 9.75 -21.62
C TYR A 77 40.29 10.04 -23.04
N GLY A 78 40.81 11.25 -23.24
CA GLY A 78 41.39 11.73 -24.49
C GLY A 78 42.74 11.12 -24.85
#